data_AF-A0A8T7MFM6-F1
#
_entry.id   AF-A0A8T7MFM6-F1
#
_cell.length_a   1.000
_cell.length_b   1.000
_cell.length_c   1.000
_cell.angle_alpha   90.00
_cell.angle_beta   90.00
_cell.angle_gamma   90.00
#
_symmetry.space_group_name_H-M   'P 1'
#
loop_
_entity.id
_entity.type
_entity.pdbx_description
1 polymer ?
#
loop_
_entity_poly.entity_id
_entity_poly.type
_entity_poly.pdbx_seq_one_letter_code
_entity_poly.pdbx_strand_id
1 'polypeptide(L)'
;MDSGTARYNVELRKTLQRELDALPDGGYKLLPTGEYPGPLVINRAITLEGQATTKGNRPKTSIWAIQGPVLIIQSSQVVLRNLNIEVTGLPLQLDTAPRQDAPVDTGRSSAILVWPRRNPTCQNLEIEGEVIGIPDEYGIWHYPRTLHFSNPLGWSQPERPAEVITLVVPIACQIVSTRTELQVNPNRLNPGSNQVQLSLQPPTGGGSTGGSIEGFRQSGRQADPPMGPLVGPPVGLEASLLLQTRSFTRRIDLIFNSLD
;
A
#
# COMPACT_ATOMS: atom_id res chain seq x y z
N MET A 1 -24.89 -7.29 -3.87
CA MET A 1 -25.04 -6.72 -2.52
C MET A 1 -26.45 -7.00 -2.04
N ASP A 2 -26.61 -7.56 -0.84
CA ASP A 2 -27.93 -7.65 -0.22
C ASP A 2 -28.47 -6.24 0.07
N SER A 3 -29.76 -6.05 -0.14
CA SER A 3 -30.50 -4.81 0.08
C SER A 3 -30.32 -4.25 1.51
N GLY A 4 -30.07 -5.12 2.50
CA GLY A 4 -29.78 -4.75 3.87
C GLY A 4 -28.43 -4.03 4.04
N THR A 5 -27.35 -4.58 3.48
CA THR A 5 -26.00 -3.97 3.56
C THR A 5 -25.94 -2.61 2.87
N ALA A 6 -26.60 -2.48 1.72
CA ALA A 6 -26.66 -1.20 1.00
C ALA A 6 -27.33 -0.09 1.83
N ARG A 7 -28.46 -0.41 2.49
CA ARG A 7 -29.16 0.52 3.37
C ARG A 7 -28.32 0.90 4.59
N TYR A 8 -27.67 -0.08 5.21
CA TYR A 8 -26.76 0.16 6.34
C TYR A 8 -25.64 1.14 5.97
N ASN A 9 -24.98 0.94 4.83
CA ASN A 9 -23.90 1.81 4.37
C ASN A 9 -24.38 3.24 4.12
N VAL A 10 -25.57 3.41 3.54
CA VAL A 10 -26.16 4.74 3.32
C VAL A 10 -26.40 5.46 4.66
N GLU A 11 -26.95 4.79 5.65
CA GLU A 11 -27.23 5.39 6.95
C GLU A 11 -25.97 5.64 7.79
N LEU A 12 -24.98 4.75 7.71
CA LEU A 12 -23.66 4.95 8.31
C LEU A 12 -22.99 6.20 7.74
N ARG A 13 -22.94 6.34 6.40
CA ARG A 13 -22.41 7.53 5.73
C ARG A 13 -23.12 8.81 6.17
N LYS A 14 -24.46 8.82 6.13
CA LYS A 14 -25.25 10.01 6.50
C LYS A 14 -25.02 10.41 7.97
N THR A 15 -24.87 9.42 8.84
CA THR A 15 -24.61 9.67 10.26
C THR A 15 -23.24 10.28 10.45
N LEU A 16 -22.21 9.68 9.85
CA LEU A 16 -20.86 10.24 9.90
C LEU A 16 -20.78 11.64 9.28
N GLN A 17 -21.41 11.87 8.13
CA GLN A 17 -21.43 13.19 7.51
C GLN A 17 -22.05 14.25 8.44
N ARG A 18 -23.19 13.94 9.09
CA ARG A 18 -23.80 14.85 10.07
C ARG A 18 -22.90 15.13 11.26
N GLU A 19 -22.15 14.12 11.73
CA GLU A 19 -21.18 14.30 12.81
C GLU A 19 -20.05 15.24 12.39
N LEU A 20 -19.51 15.09 11.18
CA LEU A 20 -18.48 15.99 10.63
C LEU A 20 -19.01 17.42 10.46
N ASP A 21 -20.22 17.58 9.90
CA ASP A 21 -20.89 18.86 9.71
C ASP A 21 -21.24 19.56 11.03
N ALA A 22 -21.34 18.83 12.14
CA ALA A 22 -21.67 19.38 13.45
C ALA A 22 -20.43 19.91 14.21
N LEU A 23 -19.22 19.46 13.85
CA LEU A 23 -17.99 19.87 14.55
C LEU A 23 -17.70 21.36 14.35
N PRO A 24 -17.32 22.11 15.38
CA PRO A 24 -16.84 23.48 15.19
C PRO A 24 -15.51 23.50 14.42
N ASP A 25 -15.10 24.67 13.91
CA ASP A 25 -13.74 24.85 13.43
C ASP A 25 -12.72 24.58 14.56
N GLY A 26 -11.62 23.93 14.23
CA GLY A 26 -10.68 23.32 15.16
C GLY A 26 -11.15 21.99 15.76
N GLY A 27 -12.35 21.51 15.39
CA GLY A 27 -12.94 20.28 15.89
C GLY A 27 -12.13 19.01 15.54
N TYR A 28 -12.32 17.96 16.33
CA TYR A 28 -11.60 16.70 16.20
C TYR A 28 -12.59 15.53 16.15
N LYS A 29 -12.37 14.61 15.20
CA LYS A 29 -13.11 13.36 15.07
C LYS A 29 -12.15 12.18 14.99
N LEU A 30 -12.22 11.32 15.99
CA LEU A 30 -11.62 9.99 15.96
C LEU A 30 -12.63 9.00 15.36
N LEU A 31 -12.21 8.28 14.32
CA LEU A 31 -12.92 7.15 13.74
C LEU A 31 -12.33 5.85 14.31
N PRO A 32 -13.15 5.00 14.93
CA PRO A 32 -12.74 3.65 15.29
C PRO A 32 -12.17 2.86 14.09
N THR A 33 -11.50 1.75 14.40
CA THR A 33 -11.16 0.75 13.37
C THR A 33 -12.45 0.27 12.67
N GLY A 34 -12.44 0.25 11.34
CA GLY A 34 -13.60 -0.15 10.56
C GLY A 34 -13.64 0.48 9.18
N GLU A 35 -14.74 0.24 8.48
CA GLU A 35 -15.00 0.70 7.13
C GLU A 35 -16.12 1.75 7.12
N TYR A 36 -15.86 2.87 6.45
CA TYR A 36 -16.73 4.02 6.40
C TYR A 36 -17.05 4.36 4.93
N PRO A 37 -18.30 4.21 4.50
CA PRO A 37 -18.69 4.52 3.14
C PRO A 37 -18.67 6.03 2.88
N GLY A 38 -18.07 6.42 1.77
CA GLY A 38 -18.10 7.77 1.20
C GLY A 38 -19.19 7.97 0.13
N PRO A 39 -19.17 9.10 -0.60
CA PRO A 39 -18.29 10.25 -0.38
C PRO A 39 -18.54 10.94 0.97
N LEU A 40 -17.48 11.52 1.54
CA LEU A 40 -17.57 12.44 2.68
C LEU A 40 -17.05 13.82 2.29
N VAL A 41 -17.70 14.87 2.79
CA VAL A 41 -17.32 16.26 2.55
C VAL A 41 -16.80 16.87 3.86
N ILE A 42 -15.58 17.41 3.82
CA ILE A 42 -15.01 18.20 4.91
C ILE A 42 -15.06 19.67 4.52
N ASN A 43 -16.09 20.35 5.03
CA ASN A 43 -16.39 21.77 4.78
C ASN A 43 -15.97 22.68 5.95
N ARG A 44 -15.39 22.13 7.01
CA ARG A 44 -14.89 22.85 8.20
C ARG A 44 -13.42 22.56 8.48
N ALA A 45 -12.75 23.46 9.18
CA ALA A 45 -11.34 23.31 9.54
C ALA A 45 -11.19 22.30 10.70
N ILE A 46 -11.23 21.00 10.41
CA ILE A 46 -11.23 19.94 11.43
C ILE A 46 -10.06 18.98 11.28
N THR A 47 -9.79 18.21 12.34
CA THR A 47 -8.95 17.03 12.29
C THR A 47 -9.81 15.78 12.21
N LEU A 48 -9.60 14.97 11.17
CA LEU A 48 -10.18 13.63 11.02
C LEU A 48 -9.07 12.60 11.18
N GLU A 49 -9.18 11.75 12.20
CA GLU A 49 -8.16 10.78 12.55
C GLU A 49 -8.76 9.37 12.63
N GLY A 50 -8.13 8.41 11.98
CA GLY A 50 -8.42 6.99 12.18
C GLY A 50 -7.70 6.47 13.42
N GLN A 51 -8.30 5.49 14.09
CA GLN A 51 -7.72 4.89 15.28
C GLN A 51 -6.39 4.20 14.94
N ALA A 52 -5.30 4.76 15.46
CA ALA A 52 -3.99 4.14 15.38
C ALA A 52 -4.00 2.78 16.12
N THR A 53 -3.30 1.80 15.57
CA THR A 53 -3.11 0.51 16.23
C THR A 53 -1.66 0.33 16.63
N THR A 54 -1.43 -0.37 17.74
CA THR A 54 -0.09 -0.64 18.27
C THR A 54 0.70 -1.67 17.45
N LYS A 55 0.07 -2.33 16.46
CA LYS A 55 0.64 -3.43 15.71
C LYS A 55 0.47 -3.22 14.21
N GLY A 56 1.59 -2.93 13.54
CA GLY A 56 1.65 -2.65 12.10
C GLY A 56 1.42 -1.17 11.82
N ASN A 57 2.27 -0.58 10.99
CA ASN A 57 2.21 0.85 10.63
C ASN A 57 1.08 1.16 9.62
N ARG A 58 0.04 0.31 9.56
CA ARG A 58 -1.05 0.38 8.58
C ARG A 58 -2.30 0.97 9.20
N PRO A 59 -2.93 1.99 8.58
CA PRO A 59 -4.27 2.43 8.93
C PRO A 59 -5.27 1.27 8.90
N LYS A 60 -6.11 1.14 9.93
CA LYS A 60 -7.23 0.17 9.96
C LYS A 60 -8.60 0.82 9.86
N THR A 61 -8.62 2.12 9.66
CA THR A 61 -9.83 2.91 9.41
C THR A 61 -9.84 3.24 7.93
N SER A 62 -10.73 2.60 7.18
CA SER A 62 -10.88 2.81 5.73
C SER A 62 -12.09 3.68 5.45
N ILE A 63 -11.91 4.74 4.68
CA ILE A 63 -12.99 5.47 4.03
C ILE A 63 -13.00 5.06 2.58
N TRP A 64 -14.12 4.57 2.06
CA TRP A 64 -14.15 3.98 0.73
C TRP A 64 -15.38 4.37 -0.09
N ALA A 65 -15.24 4.36 -1.42
CA ALA A 65 -16.37 4.45 -2.33
C ALA A 65 -16.12 3.61 -3.59
N ILE A 66 -17.18 3.10 -4.20
CA ILE A 66 -17.06 2.38 -5.49
C ILE A 66 -16.53 3.32 -6.58
N GLN A 67 -16.96 4.58 -6.55
CA GLN A 67 -16.48 5.63 -7.45
C GLN A 67 -16.16 6.87 -6.63
N GLY A 68 -15.05 7.52 -7.00
CA GLY A 68 -14.59 8.76 -6.43
C GLY A 68 -15.44 9.98 -6.82
N PRO A 69 -15.19 11.13 -6.17
CA PRO A 69 -14.23 11.32 -5.08
C PRO A 69 -14.68 10.65 -3.77
N VAL A 70 -13.79 9.97 -3.05
CA VAL A 70 -14.11 9.33 -1.75
C VAL A 70 -14.17 10.39 -0.64
N LEU A 71 -13.22 11.32 -0.64
CA LEU A 71 -13.14 12.42 0.32
C LEU A 71 -13.00 13.75 -0.42
N ILE A 72 -13.86 14.71 -0.09
CA ILE A 72 -13.87 16.05 -0.69
C ILE A 72 -13.50 17.08 0.38
N ILE A 73 -12.40 17.79 0.17
CA ILE A 73 -11.88 18.80 1.10
C ILE A 73 -12.20 20.20 0.57
N GLN A 74 -13.11 20.90 1.26
CA GLN A 74 -13.57 22.24 0.87
C GLN A 74 -13.06 23.33 1.83
N SER A 75 -12.61 22.95 3.03
CA SER A 75 -12.04 23.88 4.01
C SER A 75 -10.51 23.92 4.00
N SER A 76 -9.96 25.01 4.53
CA SER A 76 -8.52 25.11 4.82
C SER A 76 -8.22 24.51 6.18
N GLN A 77 -6.93 24.24 6.46
CA GLN A 77 -6.47 23.75 7.76
C GLN A 77 -7.09 22.41 8.19
N VAL A 78 -7.59 21.63 7.23
CA VAL A 78 -8.01 20.25 7.48
C VAL A 78 -6.78 19.41 7.77
N VAL A 79 -6.87 18.55 8.78
CA VAL A 79 -5.83 17.58 9.11
C VAL A 79 -6.41 16.18 8.97
N LEU A 80 -5.74 15.33 8.20
CA LEU A 80 -6.11 13.93 7.98
C LEU A 80 -5.00 13.03 8.50
N ARG A 81 -5.35 12.06 9.37
CA ARG A 81 -4.35 11.18 10.01
C ARG A 81 -4.80 9.74 10.09
N ASN A 82 -3.87 8.80 9.85
CA ASN A 82 -4.10 7.37 10.12
C ASN A 82 -5.34 6.79 9.41
N LEU A 83 -5.57 7.18 8.15
CA LEU A 83 -6.70 6.71 7.34
C LEU A 83 -6.20 5.97 6.10
N ASN A 84 -6.94 4.93 5.71
CA ASN A 84 -6.93 4.41 4.35
C ASN A 84 -8.06 5.07 3.57
N ILE A 85 -7.80 5.58 2.36
CA ILE A 85 -8.81 6.20 1.50
C ILE A 85 -8.80 5.51 0.15
N GLU A 86 -9.91 4.86 -0.18
CA GLU A 86 -9.92 3.85 -1.26
C GLU A 86 -11.10 4.00 -2.23
N VAL A 87 -10.78 4.03 -3.51
CA VAL A 87 -11.71 3.75 -4.60
C VAL A 87 -11.72 2.24 -4.87
N THR A 88 -12.80 1.58 -4.42
CA THR A 88 -12.95 0.12 -4.46
C THR A 88 -13.53 -0.39 -5.79
N GLY A 89 -14.08 0.50 -6.62
CA GLY A 89 -14.52 0.13 -7.95
C GLY A 89 -13.36 -0.32 -8.82
N LEU A 90 -13.65 -1.22 -9.75
CA LEU A 90 -12.67 -1.68 -10.74
C LEU A 90 -12.04 -0.45 -11.42
N PRO A 91 -10.70 -0.41 -11.55
CA PRO A 91 -10.05 0.67 -12.27
C PRO A 91 -10.69 0.80 -13.64
N LEU A 92 -11.11 2.02 -14.00
CA LEU A 92 -11.39 2.33 -15.39
C LEU A 92 -10.06 2.19 -16.13
N GLN A 93 -9.85 1.00 -16.71
CA GLN A 93 -8.86 0.62 -17.71
C GLN A 93 -7.45 0.23 -17.22
N LEU A 94 -7.26 -1.06 -16.92
CA LEU A 94 -6.28 -1.83 -17.70
C LEU A 94 -6.89 -2.01 -19.11
N ASP A 95 -6.07 -1.93 -20.16
CA ASP A 95 -6.44 -2.02 -21.58
C ASP A 95 -6.92 -0.73 -22.24
N THR A 96 -6.04 0.27 -22.32
CA THR A 96 -5.52 0.80 -23.61
C THR A 96 -4.53 1.91 -23.31
N ALA A 97 -3.50 2.06 -24.15
CA ALA A 97 -2.61 3.22 -24.14
C ALA A 97 -3.45 4.51 -23.96
N PRO A 98 -2.95 5.53 -23.24
CA PRO A 98 -3.69 6.77 -23.05
C PRO A 98 -4.13 7.29 -24.42
N ARG A 99 -5.43 7.23 -24.71
CA ARG A 99 -5.98 7.96 -25.84
C ARG A 99 -5.73 9.42 -25.50
N GLN A 100 -4.90 10.09 -26.29
CA GLN A 100 -4.60 11.52 -26.18
C GLN A 100 -5.87 12.40 -26.17
N ASP A 101 -7.02 11.82 -26.54
CA ASP A 101 -8.31 12.48 -26.69
C ASP A 101 -9.37 12.00 -25.67
N ALA A 102 -9.00 11.21 -24.65
CA ALA A 102 -9.94 10.82 -23.61
C ALA A 102 -10.31 12.06 -22.75
N PRO A 103 -11.61 12.37 -22.56
CA PRO A 103 -12.00 13.47 -21.68
C PRO A 103 -11.41 13.23 -20.29
N VAL A 104 -10.78 14.27 -19.73
CA VAL A 104 -10.20 14.29 -18.38
C VAL A 104 -11.15 13.57 -17.43
N ASP A 105 -10.66 12.50 -16.78
CA ASP A 105 -11.46 11.71 -15.87
C ASP A 105 -12.16 12.65 -14.87
N THR A 106 -13.47 12.48 -14.75
CA THR A 106 -14.41 13.38 -14.05
C THR A 106 -14.28 13.30 -12.52
N GLY A 107 -13.10 12.93 -12.02
CA GLY A 107 -12.83 12.63 -10.62
C GLY A 107 -13.35 11.27 -10.18
N ARG A 108 -13.76 10.38 -11.10
CA ARG A 108 -14.34 9.07 -10.75
C ARG A 108 -13.32 8.09 -10.17
N SER A 109 -12.05 8.25 -10.52
CA SER A 109 -10.95 7.51 -9.91
C SER A 109 -10.35 8.21 -8.67
N SER A 110 -10.93 9.33 -8.22
CA SER A 110 -10.35 10.16 -7.15
C SER A 110 -10.59 9.56 -5.76
N ALA A 111 -9.52 9.34 -5.00
CA ALA A 111 -9.59 9.07 -3.57
C ALA A 111 -9.82 10.38 -2.80
N ILE A 112 -9.04 11.42 -3.12
CA ILE A 112 -9.13 12.73 -2.48
C ILE A 112 -9.29 13.82 -3.54
N LEU A 113 -10.31 14.65 -3.39
CA LEU A 113 -10.49 15.88 -4.14
C LEU A 113 -10.37 17.08 -3.20
N VAL A 114 -9.38 17.93 -3.43
CA VAL A 114 -9.14 19.17 -2.68
C VAL A 114 -9.54 20.37 -3.52
N TRP A 115 -10.41 21.23 -2.98
CA TRP A 115 -10.81 22.46 -3.64
C TRP A 115 -9.63 23.44 -3.79
N PRO A 116 -9.66 24.33 -4.81
CA PRO A 116 -8.58 25.28 -5.04
C PRO A 116 -8.24 26.11 -3.80
N ARG A 117 -6.93 26.39 -3.63
CA ARG A 117 -6.38 27.18 -2.51
C ARG A 117 -6.62 26.56 -1.13
N ARG A 118 -6.88 25.25 -1.06
CA ARG A 118 -6.85 24.46 0.18
C ARG A 118 -5.58 23.61 0.20
N ASN A 119 -5.03 23.41 1.38
CA ASN A 119 -3.83 22.60 1.58
C ASN A 119 -3.98 21.80 2.87
N PRO A 120 -4.61 20.62 2.82
CA PRO A 120 -4.76 19.79 4.00
C PRO A 120 -3.40 19.28 4.49
N THR A 121 -3.27 19.10 5.80
CA THR A 121 -2.13 18.39 6.38
C THR A 121 -2.46 16.90 6.39
N CYS A 122 -1.66 16.10 5.70
CA CYS A 122 -1.84 14.65 5.59
C CYS A 122 -0.71 13.94 6.34
N GLN A 123 -1.06 12.98 7.19
CA GLN A 123 -0.08 12.19 7.94
C GLN A 123 -0.52 10.72 8.00
N ASN A 124 0.39 9.81 7.63
CA ASN A 124 0.12 8.37 7.65
C ASN A 124 -1.19 8.00 6.93
N LEU A 125 -1.28 8.40 5.66
CA LEU A 125 -2.41 8.10 4.81
C LEU A 125 -2.04 7.05 3.77
N GLU A 126 -2.84 5.99 3.70
CA GLU A 126 -2.79 5.00 2.62
C GLU A 126 -3.84 5.40 1.58
N ILE A 127 -3.46 5.49 0.30
CA ILE A 127 -4.34 5.96 -0.76
C ILE A 127 -4.45 4.92 -1.87
N GLU A 128 -5.67 4.58 -2.21
CA GLU A 128 -6.03 3.82 -3.41
C GLU A 128 -6.94 4.66 -4.30
N GLY A 129 -6.35 5.26 -5.33
CA GLY A 129 -7.02 6.19 -6.24
C GLY A 129 -6.20 7.46 -6.48
N GLU A 130 -6.75 8.36 -7.27
CA GLU A 130 -6.10 9.63 -7.61
C GLU A 130 -6.27 10.67 -6.51
N VAL A 131 -5.25 11.50 -6.32
CA VAL A 131 -5.30 12.67 -5.43
C VAL A 131 -5.33 13.91 -6.31
N ILE A 132 -6.38 14.71 -6.20
CA ILE A 132 -6.59 15.92 -6.99
C ILE A 132 -6.52 17.15 -6.07
N GLY A 133 -5.75 18.17 -6.48
CA GLY A 133 -5.70 19.46 -5.79
C GLY A 133 -4.69 19.56 -4.64
N ILE A 134 -3.87 18.52 -4.41
CA ILE A 134 -2.71 18.58 -3.51
C ILE A 134 -1.44 18.73 -4.37
N PRO A 135 -0.72 19.86 -4.27
CA PRO A 135 0.53 20.05 -5.00
C PRO A 135 1.52 18.93 -4.72
N ASP A 136 2.31 18.57 -5.72
CA ASP A 136 3.35 17.54 -5.63
C ASP A 136 2.84 16.13 -5.24
N GLU A 137 1.53 15.88 -5.30
CA GLU A 137 0.94 14.55 -5.06
C GLU A 137 -0.09 14.15 -6.13
N TYR A 138 -0.33 15.07 -7.08
CA TYR A 138 -1.24 14.91 -8.21
C TYR A 138 -0.56 14.19 -9.39
N GLY A 139 -1.38 13.46 -10.15
CA GLY A 139 -1.01 12.84 -11.42
C GLY A 139 -1.42 11.37 -11.49
N ILE A 140 -1.26 10.79 -12.67
CA ILE A 140 -1.67 9.42 -12.94
C ILE A 140 -0.56 8.46 -12.50
N TRP A 141 -0.92 7.55 -11.60
CA TRP A 141 -0.04 6.47 -11.15
C TRP A 141 -0.35 5.20 -11.93
N HIS A 142 0.66 4.55 -12.51
CA HIS A 142 0.50 3.22 -13.09
C HIS A 142 1.40 2.24 -12.37
N TYR A 143 0.80 1.42 -11.53
CA TYR A 143 1.45 0.33 -10.84
C TYR A 143 0.43 -0.80 -10.59
N PRO A 144 0.87 -2.06 -10.50
CA PRO A 144 -0.02 -3.15 -10.15
C PRO A 144 -0.43 -3.05 -8.68
N ARG A 145 -1.72 -3.19 -8.35
CA ARG A 145 -2.15 -3.32 -6.94
C ARG A 145 -1.62 -4.59 -6.29
N THR A 146 -1.48 -5.65 -7.09
CA THR A 146 -1.03 -6.95 -6.65
C THR A 146 -0.02 -7.52 -7.63
N LEU A 147 1.10 -8.02 -7.10
CA LEU A 147 2.09 -8.78 -7.85
C LEU A 147 2.02 -10.23 -7.43
N HIS A 148 1.80 -11.12 -8.40
CA HIS A 148 1.75 -12.56 -8.19
C HIS A 148 3.08 -13.18 -8.55
N PHE A 149 3.68 -13.89 -7.60
CA PHE A 149 4.93 -14.62 -7.78
C PHE A 149 4.63 -16.11 -7.84
N SER A 150 4.91 -16.71 -9.00
CA SER A 150 4.59 -18.12 -9.28
C SER A 150 5.49 -19.12 -8.54
N ASN A 151 6.59 -18.67 -7.91
CA ASN A 151 7.48 -19.55 -7.14
C ASN A 151 8.37 -18.76 -6.16
N PRO A 152 8.01 -18.63 -4.88
CA PRO A 152 8.85 -18.00 -3.84
C PRO A 152 10.10 -18.81 -3.51
N LEU A 153 10.05 -20.14 -3.62
CA LEU A 153 11.19 -21.04 -3.37
C LEU A 153 12.34 -20.75 -4.34
N GLY A 154 12.03 -20.43 -5.60
CA GLY A 154 13.03 -20.12 -6.62
C GLY A 154 13.79 -18.79 -6.40
N TRP A 155 13.27 -17.88 -5.56
CA TRP A 155 13.96 -16.63 -5.23
C TRP A 155 15.07 -16.81 -4.19
N SER A 156 15.09 -17.94 -3.47
CA SER A 156 16.16 -18.28 -2.54
C SER A 156 17.38 -18.92 -3.23
N GLN A 157 17.32 -19.14 -4.54
CA GLN A 157 18.44 -19.66 -5.31
C GLN A 157 19.35 -18.49 -5.76
N PRO A 158 20.66 -18.55 -5.47
CA PRO A 158 21.61 -17.48 -5.79
C PRO A 158 21.76 -17.18 -7.28
N GLU A 159 21.22 -18.03 -8.17
CA GLU A 159 21.33 -17.91 -9.62
C GLU A 159 20.04 -17.43 -10.32
N ARG A 160 18.94 -17.18 -9.59
CA ARG A 160 17.72 -16.68 -10.24
C ARG A 160 17.81 -15.17 -10.48
N PRO A 161 17.53 -14.68 -11.71
CA PRO A 161 17.53 -13.26 -11.99
C PRO A 161 16.44 -12.53 -11.20
N ALA A 162 16.75 -11.29 -10.79
CA ALA A 162 15.80 -10.40 -10.15
C ALA A 162 14.55 -10.20 -11.03
N GLU A 163 13.38 -10.15 -10.42
CA GLU A 163 12.14 -9.86 -11.13
C GLU A 163 12.05 -8.36 -11.40
N VAL A 164 11.80 -7.98 -12.66
CA VAL A 164 11.76 -6.58 -13.06
C VAL A 164 10.32 -6.16 -13.29
N ILE A 165 9.87 -5.17 -12.52
CA ILE A 165 8.56 -4.53 -12.69
C ILE A 165 8.73 -3.12 -13.26
N THR A 166 7.74 -2.66 -14.01
CA THR A 166 7.69 -1.27 -14.50
C THR A 166 6.65 -0.49 -13.73
N LEU A 167 7.05 0.66 -13.18
CA LEU A 167 6.21 1.56 -12.40
C LEU A 167 6.22 2.95 -13.06
N VAL A 168 5.05 3.54 -13.27
CA VAL A 168 4.93 4.94 -13.67
C VAL A 168 4.45 5.75 -12.48
N VAL A 169 5.30 6.65 -12.00
CA VAL A 169 4.99 7.53 -10.85
C VAL A 169 4.95 8.98 -11.33
N PRO A 170 3.94 9.78 -10.98
CA PRO A 170 3.84 11.17 -11.42
C PRO A 170 4.80 12.09 -10.67
N ILE A 171 5.28 11.65 -9.51
CA ILE A 171 6.13 12.41 -8.60
C ILE A 171 7.23 11.52 -8.02
N ALA A 172 8.32 12.12 -7.56
CA ALA A 172 9.41 11.39 -6.94
C ALA A 172 8.93 10.70 -5.65
N CYS A 173 9.29 9.44 -5.46
CA CYS A 173 8.88 8.68 -4.27
C CYS A 173 9.94 7.64 -3.89
N GLN A 174 9.81 7.09 -2.69
CA GLN A 174 10.61 5.98 -2.22
C GLN A 174 9.77 4.70 -2.28
N ILE A 175 10.37 3.59 -2.70
CA ILE A 175 9.77 2.27 -2.59
C ILE A 175 10.43 1.52 -1.43
N VAL A 176 9.60 1.05 -0.49
CA VAL A 176 10.05 0.36 0.72
C VAL A 176 9.35 -0.99 0.82
N SER A 177 10.14 -2.05 1.01
CA SER A 177 9.60 -3.37 1.31
C SER A 177 9.19 -3.47 2.78
N THR A 178 8.06 -4.11 3.06
CA THR A 178 7.67 -4.49 4.43
C THR A 178 8.45 -5.67 4.98
N ARG A 179 9.27 -6.32 4.15
CA ARG A 179 10.14 -7.45 4.51
C ARG A 179 11.59 -7.13 4.27
N THR A 180 12.43 -7.47 5.25
CA THR A 180 13.88 -7.28 5.21
C THR A 180 14.58 -8.13 4.17
N GLU A 181 14.02 -9.31 3.86
CA GLU A 181 14.60 -10.23 2.89
C GLU A 181 14.41 -9.72 1.45
N LEU A 182 13.37 -8.92 1.19
CA LEU A 182 13.03 -8.44 -0.15
C LEU A 182 13.77 -7.12 -0.43
N GLN A 183 14.79 -7.23 -1.30
CA GLN A 183 15.55 -6.11 -1.80
C GLN A 183 14.87 -5.49 -3.02
N VAL A 184 14.92 -4.15 -3.07
CA VAL A 184 14.28 -3.34 -4.10
C VAL A 184 15.31 -2.37 -4.67
N ASN A 185 15.55 -2.43 -5.99
CA ASN A 185 16.53 -1.59 -6.65
C ASN A 185 16.02 -1.05 -8.00
N PRO A 186 15.94 0.28 -8.22
CA PRO A 186 16.22 1.34 -7.26
C PRO A 186 15.12 1.45 -6.19
N ASN A 187 15.49 1.92 -5.00
CA ASN A 187 14.53 2.23 -3.93
C ASN A 187 14.01 3.67 -3.97
N ARG A 188 14.53 4.52 -4.86
CA ARG A 188 14.06 5.88 -5.14
C ARG A 188 13.64 5.97 -6.60
N LEU A 189 12.42 6.43 -6.83
CA LEU A 189 11.84 6.55 -8.15
C LEU A 189 11.74 8.02 -8.54
N ASN A 190 12.06 8.31 -9.78
CA ASN A 190 11.89 9.64 -10.37
C ASN A 190 10.50 9.73 -11.03
N PRO A 191 9.95 10.95 -11.22
CA PRO A 191 8.75 11.12 -12.04
C PRO A 191 8.92 10.47 -13.43
N GLY A 192 7.90 9.74 -13.87
CA GLY A 192 7.89 9.00 -15.12
C GLY A 192 7.99 7.48 -14.94
N SER A 193 8.44 6.80 -15.98
CA SER A 193 8.58 5.34 -16.01
C SER A 193 9.88 4.89 -15.35
N ASN A 194 9.79 3.94 -14.42
CA ASN A 194 10.91 3.38 -13.67
C ASN A 194 10.87 1.86 -13.79
N GLN A 195 12.03 1.26 -14.03
CA GLN A 195 12.21 -0.19 -13.90
C GLN A 195 12.76 -0.50 -12.51
N VAL A 196 12.07 -1.38 -11.79
CA VAL A 196 12.42 -1.78 -10.43
C VAL A 196 12.70 -3.28 -10.40
N GLN A 197 13.89 -3.62 -9.93
CA GLN A 197 14.34 -4.98 -9.71
C GLN A 197 14.01 -5.41 -8.29
N LEU A 198 13.39 -6.58 -8.17
CA LEU A 198 13.03 -7.23 -6.92
C LEU A 198 13.83 -8.52 -6.77
N SER A 199 14.46 -8.71 -5.61
CA SER A 199 15.23 -9.92 -5.31
C SER A 199 15.11 -10.28 -3.83
N LEU A 200 15.06 -11.56 -3.48
CA LEU A 200 15.11 -11.99 -2.08
C LEU A 200 16.55 -12.34 -1.75
N GLN A 201 17.06 -11.79 -0.65
CA GLN A 201 18.27 -12.31 -0.05
C GLN A 201 17.94 -13.48 0.87
N PRO A 202 18.77 -14.53 0.91
CA PRO A 202 18.74 -15.48 2.01
C PRO A 202 18.89 -14.71 3.34
N PRO A 203 18.18 -15.10 4.41
CA PRO A 203 18.35 -14.47 5.70
C PRO A 203 19.83 -14.58 6.12
N THR A 204 20.50 -13.43 6.25
CA THR A 204 21.87 -13.36 6.79
C THR A 204 21.80 -13.65 8.29
N GLY A 205 21.94 -14.91 8.71
CA GLY A 205 21.84 -15.26 10.12
C GLY A 205 21.97 -16.74 10.47
N GLY A 206 23.20 -17.24 10.40
CA GLY A 206 23.63 -18.48 11.03
C GLY A 206 25.13 -18.41 11.26
N GLY A 207 25.55 -17.59 12.23
CA GLY A 207 26.94 -17.54 12.67
C GLY A 207 27.36 -18.94 13.11
N SER A 208 28.25 -19.55 12.34
CA SER A 208 29.08 -20.67 12.79
C SER A 208 29.86 -20.20 14.01
N THR A 209 29.35 -20.49 15.20
CA THR A 209 30.22 -20.58 16.38
C THR A 209 31.11 -21.79 16.16
N GLY A 210 32.31 -21.53 15.66
CA GLY A 210 33.42 -22.47 15.67
C GLY A 210 33.70 -22.93 17.09
N GLY A 211 33.03 -24.00 17.51
CA GLY A 211 33.42 -24.84 18.63
C GLY A 211 34.48 -25.81 18.13
N SER A 212 35.74 -25.49 18.44
CA SER A 212 36.86 -26.41 18.30
C SER A 212 36.57 -27.68 19.09
N ILE A 213 36.60 -28.85 18.45
CA ILE A 213 36.81 -30.13 19.13
C ILE A 213 37.96 -30.81 18.38
N GLU A 214 39.13 -30.77 19.00
CA GLU A 214 40.24 -31.66 18.67
C GLU A 214 39.84 -33.11 18.97
N GLY A 215 40.26 -34.01 18.08
CA GLY A 215 40.50 -35.42 18.38
C GLY A 215 39.34 -36.37 18.13
N PHE A 216 39.38 -37.10 17.01
CA PHE A 216 39.60 -38.55 17.00
C PHE A 216 39.65 -39.06 15.55
N ARG A 217 40.74 -39.73 15.19
CA ARG A 217 40.83 -40.58 13.99
C ARG A 217 39.91 -41.78 14.16
N GLN A 218 39.09 -42.10 13.16
CA GLN A 218 38.94 -43.47 12.64
C GLN A 218 38.12 -43.53 11.33
N SER A 219 38.75 -44.16 10.33
CA SER A 219 38.19 -45.01 9.25
C SER A 219 36.87 -44.66 8.56
N GLY A 220 37.00 -44.32 7.27
CA GLY A 220 36.26 -44.88 6.12
C GLY A 220 34.77 -45.20 6.27
N ARG A 221 33.92 -44.33 5.69
CA ARG A 221 32.78 -44.68 4.84
C ARG A 221 32.28 -43.42 4.14
N GLN A 222 32.02 -43.54 2.85
CA GLN A 222 31.38 -42.53 2.01
C GLN A 222 29.98 -42.25 2.61
N ALA A 223 29.79 -41.05 3.15
CA ALA A 223 28.52 -40.60 3.70
C ALA A 223 27.98 -39.49 2.80
N ASP A 224 26.72 -39.65 2.37
CA ASP A 224 25.95 -38.65 1.66
C ASP A 224 26.00 -37.30 2.39
N PRO A 225 25.98 -36.16 1.66
CA PRO A 225 25.92 -34.85 2.31
C PRO A 225 24.65 -34.77 3.16
N PRO A 226 24.71 -34.20 4.39
CA PRO A 226 23.53 -34.04 5.22
C PRO A 226 22.57 -33.08 4.50
N MET A 227 21.42 -33.62 4.09
CA MET A 227 20.22 -32.86 3.79
C MET A 227 19.80 -32.16 5.10
N GLY A 228 20.39 -30.99 5.36
CA GLY A 228 19.81 -30.05 6.31
C GLY A 228 18.37 -29.76 5.89
N PRO A 229 17.44 -29.55 6.84
CA PRO A 229 16.07 -29.24 6.48
C PRO A 229 16.10 -27.99 5.59
N LEU A 230 15.68 -28.15 4.33
CA LEU A 230 15.19 -27.04 3.53
C LEU A 230 14.00 -26.51 4.32
N VAL A 231 14.25 -25.52 5.17
CA VAL A 231 13.20 -24.70 5.75
C VAL A 231 12.59 -24.00 4.54
N GLY A 232 11.53 -24.61 4.00
CA GLY A 232 10.72 -23.98 2.97
C GLY A 232 10.30 -22.60 3.48
N PRO A 233 10.17 -21.61 2.58
CA PRO A 233 9.63 -20.32 2.97
C PRO A 233 8.26 -20.57 3.60
N PRO A 234 7.95 -19.93 4.74
CA PRO A 234 6.68 -20.13 5.41
C PRO A 234 5.55 -19.85 4.40
N VAL A 235 4.76 -20.88 4.10
CA VAL A 235 3.55 -20.76 3.28
C VAL A 235 2.66 -19.70 3.93
N GLY A 236 2.31 -18.65 3.19
CA GLY A 236 1.59 -17.48 3.70
C GLY A 236 2.45 -16.21 3.90
N LEU A 237 3.48 -16.00 3.07
CA LEU A 237 4.24 -14.74 3.04
C LEU A 237 3.34 -13.56 2.61
N GLU A 238 2.75 -12.83 3.56
CA GLU A 238 2.28 -11.47 3.29
C GLU A 238 3.50 -10.56 3.19
N ALA A 239 3.74 -9.97 2.02
CA ALA A 239 4.72 -8.91 1.82
C ALA A 239 4.09 -7.80 1.00
N SER A 240 4.65 -6.60 1.11
CA SER A 240 4.16 -5.46 0.35
C SER A 240 5.31 -4.53 -0.01
N LEU A 241 5.14 -3.85 -1.15
CA LEU A 241 5.93 -2.68 -1.48
C LEU A 241 5.09 -1.44 -1.18
N LEU A 242 5.70 -0.49 -0.47
CA LEU A 242 5.11 0.78 -0.11
C LEU A 242 5.74 1.87 -0.98
N LEU A 243 4.97 2.49 -1.87
CA LEU A 243 5.38 3.70 -2.56
C LEU A 243 5.06 4.89 -1.67
N GLN A 244 6.10 5.48 -1.08
CA GLN A 244 6.01 6.55 -0.10
C GLN A 244 6.37 7.87 -0.74
N THR A 245 5.41 8.79 -0.71
CA THR A 245 5.60 10.20 -1.06
C THR A 245 5.80 11.00 0.23
N ARG A 246 5.76 12.33 0.14
CA ARG A 246 5.81 13.17 1.33
C ARG A 246 4.60 12.97 2.23
N SER A 247 3.44 12.74 1.62
CA SER A 247 2.15 12.84 2.31
C SER A 247 1.38 11.52 2.34
N PHE A 248 1.65 10.62 1.38
CA PHE A 248 0.86 9.42 1.14
C PHE A 248 1.74 8.18 1.02
N THR A 249 1.14 7.04 1.35
CA THR A 249 1.65 5.72 1.01
C THR A 249 0.67 5.06 0.03
N ARG A 250 1.20 4.45 -1.01
CA ARG A 250 0.46 3.52 -1.88
C ARG A 250 1.04 2.13 -1.72
N ARG A 251 0.19 1.11 -1.78
CA ARG A 251 0.57 -0.26 -1.48
C ARG A 251 0.49 -1.13 -2.72
N ILE A 252 1.48 -2.01 -2.88
CA ILE A 252 1.46 -3.15 -3.79
C ILE A 252 1.54 -4.39 -2.93
N ASP A 253 0.50 -5.21 -2.97
CA ASP A 253 0.50 -6.51 -2.30
C ASP A 253 1.28 -7.54 -3.10
N LEU A 254 2.13 -8.29 -2.41
CA LEU A 254 2.91 -9.37 -2.99
C LEU A 254 2.28 -10.69 -2.57
N ILE A 255 1.80 -11.44 -3.55
CA ILE A 255 1.22 -12.76 -3.35
C ILE A 255 2.19 -13.81 -3.85
N PHE A 256 2.69 -14.62 -2.94
CA PHE A 256 3.56 -15.74 -3.26
C PHE A 256 2.73 -17.02 -3.29
N ASN A 257 2.51 -17.57 -4.48
CA ASN A 257 1.84 -18.85 -4.60
C ASN A 257 2.85 -19.95 -4.23
N SER A 258 2.52 -20.81 -3.25
CA SER A 258 3.23 -22.09 -3.12
C SER A 258 2.82 -22.95 -4.30
N LEU A 259 3.80 -23.49 -5.03
CA LEU A 259 3.54 -24.63 -5.91
C LEU A 259 3.25 -25.83 -5.02
N ASP A 260 2.14 -26.51 -5.29
CA ASP A 260 1.83 -27.85 -4.77
C ASP A 260 2.93 -28.86 -5.15
#